data_AF-A0A0V1IYN8-F1
#
_entry.id   AF-A0A0V1IYN8-F1
#
_cell.length_a   1.000
_cell.length_b   1.000
_cell.length_c   1.000
_cell.angle_alpha   90.00
_cell.angle_beta   90.00
_cell.angle_gamma   90.00
#
_symmetry.space_group_name_H-M   'P 1'
#
loop_
_entity.id
_entity.type
_entity.pdbx_description
1 polymer ?
#
loop_
_entity_poly.entity_id
_entity_poly.type
_entity_poly.pdbx_seq_one_letter_code
_entity_poly.pdbx_strand_id
1 'polypeptide(L)'
;MYITYDYIHSRLQKHSVRVHVPIMGFQEFTGYFLIAFGTPLAIFLRVIMHDPMRIILFVGAAFFYMLSILVAAIIWFILPHFDGMLCFTVFLFVFLQEIIRYLYYQLIRRAQAGLDLVTEGNEGVEGVHPLKHANHMISFVIGMGFGSMAGIIALVNGLADSSGPGTVGLPSALKLSDMHGSHHFFLISSISVAALILLHVMWNVIIFHACDKKATWLAMFAIADHFLVTGISFYNRSNAWAASLSCLYGSLLLFSGLAYAISGGNVKNVRLFIRCIFNPRLRAQNPPDVDQRF
;
A
#
# COMPACT_ATOMS: atom_id res chain seq x y z
N MET A 1 -29.43 -8.11 52.44
CA MET A 1 -28.19 -7.35 52.18
C MET A 1 -27.35 -8.00 51.06
N TYR A 2 -27.06 -9.31 51.12
CA TYR A 2 -26.32 -10.02 50.06
C TYR A 2 -26.98 -10.03 48.66
N ILE A 3 -28.28 -10.31 48.57
CA ILE A 3 -29.01 -10.37 47.27
C ILE A 3 -28.97 -9.02 46.53
N THR A 4 -29.05 -7.91 47.27
CA THR A 4 -29.01 -6.56 46.69
C THR A 4 -27.60 -6.20 46.22
N TYR A 5 -26.56 -6.66 46.92
CA TYR A 5 -25.16 -6.49 46.54
C TYR A 5 -24.84 -7.24 45.24
N ASP A 6 -25.21 -8.53 45.15
CA ASP A 6 -24.97 -9.34 43.96
C ASP A 6 -25.74 -8.83 42.73
N TYR A 7 -26.97 -8.34 42.94
CA TYR A 7 -27.77 -7.73 41.87
C TYR A 7 -27.11 -6.45 41.33
N ILE A 8 -26.67 -5.56 42.21
CA ILE A 8 -25.97 -4.33 41.84
C ILE A 8 -24.63 -4.66 41.16
N HIS A 9 -23.88 -5.63 41.68
CA HIS A 9 -22.60 -6.04 41.10
C HIS A 9 -22.77 -6.65 39.70
N SER A 10 -23.81 -7.47 39.47
CA SER A 10 -24.11 -8.02 38.15
C SER A 10 -24.53 -6.94 37.14
N ARG A 11 -25.29 -5.93 37.60
CA ARG A 11 -25.70 -4.79 36.76
C ARG A 11 -24.52 -3.90 36.42
N LEU A 12 -23.64 -3.63 37.38
CA LEU A 12 -22.40 -2.88 37.16
C LEU A 12 -21.46 -3.63 36.20
N GLN A 13 -21.33 -4.95 36.34
CA GLN A 13 -20.52 -5.76 35.44
C GLN A 13 -21.12 -5.79 34.02
N LYS A 14 -22.45 -5.97 33.90
CA LYS A 14 -23.14 -5.93 32.60
C LYS A 14 -23.07 -4.56 31.94
N HIS A 15 -23.13 -3.48 32.72
CA HIS A 15 -22.97 -2.12 32.24
C HIS A 15 -21.52 -1.84 31.82
N SER A 16 -20.54 -2.25 32.64
CA SER A 16 -19.12 -2.16 32.34
C SER A 16 -18.78 -2.89 31.03
N VAL A 17 -19.23 -4.14 30.86
CA VAL A 17 -19.06 -4.90 29.63
C VAL A 17 -19.73 -4.20 28.44
N ARG A 18 -20.96 -3.70 28.60
CA ARG A 18 -21.69 -3.00 27.52
C ARG A 18 -20.97 -1.74 27.03
N VAL A 19 -20.27 -1.03 27.92
CA VAL A 19 -19.56 0.21 27.58
C VAL A 19 -18.15 -0.07 27.07
N HIS A 20 -17.40 -0.97 27.71
CA HIS A 20 -16.01 -1.22 27.36
C HIS A 20 -15.86 -2.00 26.05
N VAL A 21 -16.73 -2.97 25.78
CA VAL A 21 -16.66 -3.79 24.56
C VAL A 21 -16.69 -2.97 23.26
N PRO A 22 -17.66 -2.04 23.04
CA PRO A 22 -17.67 -1.24 21.82
C PRO A 22 -16.51 -0.22 21.76
N ILE A 23 -16.03 0.27 22.92
CA ILE A 23 -14.87 1.17 22.97
C ILE A 23 -13.60 0.43 22.55
N MET A 24 -13.41 -0.81 23.01
CA MET A 24 -12.24 -1.63 22.68
C MET A 24 -12.19 -1.97 21.19
N GLY A 25 -13.29 -2.43 20.60
CA GLY A 25 -13.34 -2.73 19.15
C GLY A 25 -13.09 -1.49 18.28
N PHE A 26 -13.62 -0.32 18.67
CA PHE A 26 -13.34 0.93 17.97
C PHE A 26 -11.86 1.36 18.06
N GLN A 27 -11.24 1.18 19.23
CA GLN A 27 -9.81 1.45 19.42
C GLN A 27 -8.93 0.54 18.56
N GLU A 28 -9.23 -0.76 18.53
CA GLU A 28 -8.52 -1.73 17.69
C GLU A 28 -8.66 -1.40 16.21
N PHE A 29 -9.89 -1.19 15.73
CA PHE A 29 -10.16 -0.74 14.37
C PHE A 29 -9.32 0.50 14.00
N THR A 30 -9.36 1.52 14.87
CA THR A 30 -8.65 2.79 14.62
C THR A 30 -7.13 2.58 14.58
N GLY A 31 -6.59 1.78 15.50
CA GLY A 31 -5.17 1.45 15.54
C GLY A 31 -4.72 0.72 14.28
N TYR A 32 -5.44 -0.33 13.89
CA TYR A 32 -5.15 -1.12 12.69
C TYR A 32 -5.30 -0.30 11.40
N PHE A 33 -6.34 0.53 11.31
CA PHE A 33 -6.54 1.44 10.19
C PHE A 33 -5.38 2.42 10.05
N LEU A 34 -4.93 3.06 11.14
CA LEU A 34 -3.82 4.01 11.10
C LEU A 34 -2.47 3.34 10.83
N ILE A 35 -2.26 2.10 11.26
CA ILE A 35 -1.06 1.33 10.91
C ILE A 35 -1.00 1.08 9.41
N ALA A 36 -2.09 0.60 8.81
CA ALA A 36 -2.15 0.27 7.39
C ALA A 36 -2.18 1.52 6.50
N PHE A 37 -3.06 2.47 6.83
CA PHE A 37 -3.41 3.60 5.96
C PHE A 37 -2.90 4.95 6.44
N GLY A 38 -2.26 5.06 7.61
CA GLY A 38 -1.75 6.34 8.11
C GLY A 38 -0.69 6.95 7.20
N THR A 39 0.30 6.17 6.79
CA THR A 39 1.34 6.60 5.84
C THR A 39 0.76 7.03 4.48
N PRO A 40 -0.05 6.20 3.78
CA PRO A 40 -0.60 6.62 2.50
C PRO A 40 -1.56 7.80 2.62
N LEU A 41 -2.33 7.92 3.71
CA LEU A 41 -3.17 9.09 3.97
C LEU A 41 -2.31 10.36 4.14
N ALA A 42 -1.22 10.28 4.91
CA ALA A 42 -0.32 11.42 5.10
C ALA A 42 0.34 11.85 3.78
N ILE A 43 0.77 10.90 2.95
CA ILE A 43 1.33 11.17 1.61
C ILE A 43 0.25 11.79 0.72
N PHE A 44 -0.96 11.25 0.71
CA PHE A 44 -2.07 11.79 -0.08
C PHE A 44 -2.35 13.25 0.28
N LEU A 45 -2.49 13.55 1.58
CA LEU A 45 -2.78 14.88 2.07
C LEU A 45 -1.64 15.89 1.88
N ARG A 46 -0.38 15.43 1.81
CA ARG A 46 0.79 16.33 1.71
C ARG A 46 1.35 16.49 0.31
N VAL A 47 1.20 15.49 -0.56
CA VAL A 47 1.89 15.43 -1.86
C VAL A 47 0.89 15.40 -3.00
N ILE A 48 -0.21 14.65 -2.86
CA ILE A 48 -1.14 14.36 -3.95
C ILE A 48 -2.24 15.43 -4.04
N MET A 49 -2.85 15.80 -2.92
CA MET A 49 -4.05 16.66 -2.93
C MET A 49 -3.81 18.11 -3.38
N HIS A 50 -2.56 18.57 -3.43
CA HIS A 50 -2.21 19.94 -3.81
C HIS A 50 -2.24 20.19 -5.33
N ASP A 51 -2.31 19.14 -6.14
CA ASP A 51 -2.33 19.24 -7.60
C ASP A 51 -3.43 18.32 -8.15
N PRO A 52 -4.46 18.87 -8.84
CA PRO A 52 -5.57 18.07 -9.35
C PRO A 52 -5.13 16.98 -10.33
N MET A 53 -4.02 17.18 -11.06
CA MET A 53 -3.47 16.20 -11.97
C MET A 53 -2.97 14.96 -11.22
N ARG A 54 -2.32 15.15 -10.06
CA ARG A 54 -1.89 14.05 -9.19
C ARG A 54 -3.08 13.28 -8.64
N ILE A 55 -4.17 13.96 -8.30
CA ILE A 55 -5.42 13.32 -7.86
C ILE A 55 -5.99 12.43 -8.98
N ILE A 56 -6.08 12.95 -10.21
CA ILE A 56 -6.58 12.19 -11.36
C ILE A 56 -5.72 10.95 -11.62
N LEU A 57 -4.39 11.09 -11.59
CA LEU A 57 -3.47 9.96 -11.77
C LEU A 57 -3.60 8.90 -10.66
N PHE A 58 -3.75 9.33 -9.41
CA PHE A 58 -3.96 8.46 -8.25
C PHE A 58 -5.27 7.68 -8.36
N VAL A 59 -6.39 8.35 -8.65
CA VAL A 59 -7.70 7.71 -8.79
C VAL A 59 -7.73 6.78 -9.99
N GLY A 60 -7.16 7.20 -11.12
CA GLY A 60 -7.03 6.36 -12.31
C GLY A 60 -6.24 5.08 -12.02
N ALA A 61 -5.13 5.18 -11.29
CA ALA A 61 -4.33 4.04 -10.87
C ALA A 61 -5.12 3.05 -10.00
N ALA A 62 -5.88 3.55 -9.02
CA ALA A 62 -6.75 2.73 -8.17
C ALA A 62 -7.82 2.00 -8.99
N PHE A 63 -8.42 2.67 -9.98
CA PHE A 63 -9.37 2.06 -10.91
C PHE A 63 -8.74 0.92 -11.74
N PHE A 64 -7.56 1.15 -12.32
CA PHE A 64 -6.86 0.11 -13.09
C PHE A 64 -6.44 -1.07 -12.21
N TYR A 65 -6.05 -0.85 -10.95
CA TYR A 65 -5.83 -1.94 -10.00
C TYR A 65 -7.11 -2.78 -9.83
N MET A 66 -8.26 -2.15 -9.58
CA MET A 66 -9.54 -2.87 -9.49
C MET A 66 -9.90 -3.64 -10.76
N LEU A 67 -9.64 -3.06 -11.93
CA LEU A 67 -9.85 -3.74 -13.20
C LEU A 67 -9.00 -5.02 -13.31
N SER A 68 -7.75 -4.98 -12.84
CA SER A 68 -6.86 -6.14 -12.87
C SER A 68 -7.40 -7.32 -12.04
N ILE A 69 -7.87 -7.06 -10.82
CA ILE A 69 -8.45 -8.09 -9.95
C ILE A 69 -9.83 -8.54 -10.43
N LEU A 70 -10.60 -7.68 -11.08
CA LEU A 70 -11.89 -8.04 -11.69
C LEU A 70 -11.69 -9.04 -12.83
N VAL A 71 -10.75 -8.77 -13.74
CA VAL A 71 -10.39 -9.71 -14.81
C VAL A 71 -9.90 -11.04 -14.23
N ALA A 72 -9.06 -10.97 -13.19
CA ALA A 72 -8.57 -12.17 -12.52
C ALA A 72 -9.70 -12.99 -11.86
N ALA A 73 -10.67 -12.32 -11.23
CA ALA A 73 -11.84 -12.94 -10.63
C ALA A 73 -12.76 -13.57 -11.69
N ILE A 74 -12.95 -12.94 -12.84
CA ILE A 74 -13.72 -13.51 -13.97
C ILE A 74 -13.05 -14.79 -14.48
N ILE A 75 -11.73 -14.78 -14.66
CA ILE A 75 -10.97 -15.97 -15.10
C ILE A 75 -11.10 -17.10 -14.06
N TRP A 76 -10.94 -16.77 -12.78
CA TRP A 76 -11.11 -17.75 -11.70
C TRP A 76 -12.53 -18.33 -11.67
N PHE A 77 -13.56 -17.51 -11.87
CA PHE A 77 -14.97 -17.94 -11.90
C PHE A 77 -15.29 -18.86 -13.09
N ILE A 78 -14.75 -18.59 -14.27
CA ILE A 78 -15.00 -19.38 -15.49
C ILE A 78 -14.27 -20.73 -15.47
N LEU A 79 -13.15 -20.81 -14.74
CA LEU A 79 -12.28 -21.99 -14.73
C LEU A 79 -12.37 -22.73 -13.38
N PRO A 80 -13.42 -23.53 -13.16
CA PRO A 80 -13.64 -24.27 -11.91
C PRO A 80 -12.54 -25.31 -11.63
N HIS A 81 -11.72 -25.67 -12.62
CA HIS A 81 -10.53 -26.51 -12.42
C HIS A 81 -9.47 -25.85 -11.53
N PHE A 82 -9.51 -24.54 -11.35
CA PHE A 82 -8.62 -23.82 -10.42
C PHE A 82 -9.17 -23.76 -8.99
N ASP A 83 -10.37 -24.30 -8.76
CA ASP A 83 -10.96 -24.42 -7.44
C ASP A 83 -10.17 -25.47 -6.63
N GLY A 84 -9.35 -25.00 -5.69
CA GLY A 84 -8.41 -25.82 -4.90
C GLY A 84 -6.92 -25.49 -5.10
N MET A 85 -6.53 -24.79 -6.16
CA MET A 85 -5.13 -24.36 -6.39
C MET A 85 -4.91 -22.90 -6.01
N LEU A 86 -5.00 -22.60 -4.72
CA LEU A 86 -4.84 -21.24 -4.16
C LEU A 86 -3.57 -20.53 -4.66
N CYS A 87 -2.46 -21.25 -4.74
CA CYS A 87 -1.18 -20.73 -5.21
C CYS A 87 -1.24 -20.24 -6.67
N PHE A 88 -1.82 -21.04 -7.55
CA PHE A 88 -1.98 -20.68 -8.97
C PHE A 88 -2.89 -19.46 -9.13
N THR A 89 -4.04 -19.44 -8.44
CA THR A 89 -4.99 -18.32 -8.49
C THR A 89 -4.33 -17.01 -8.06
N VAL A 90 -3.63 -17.02 -6.93
CA VAL A 90 -2.98 -15.82 -6.41
C VAL A 90 -1.87 -15.33 -7.34
N PHE A 91 -1.07 -16.23 -7.94
CA PHE A 91 -0.06 -15.81 -8.92
C PHE A 91 -0.66 -15.32 -10.24
N LEU A 92 -1.80 -15.85 -10.68
CA LEU A 92 -2.55 -15.28 -11.81
C LEU A 92 -3.01 -13.85 -11.51
N PHE A 93 -3.46 -13.57 -10.28
CA PHE A 93 -3.86 -12.22 -9.87
C PHE A 93 -2.67 -11.26 -9.92
N VAL A 94 -1.50 -11.67 -9.41
CA VAL A 94 -0.26 -10.87 -9.48
C VAL A 94 0.14 -10.63 -10.93
N PHE A 95 0.10 -11.65 -11.78
CA PHE A 95 0.43 -11.54 -13.20
C PHE A 95 -0.42 -10.48 -13.91
N LEU A 96 -1.74 -10.51 -13.70
CA LEU A 96 -2.66 -9.54 -14.30
C LEU A 96 -2.47 -8.12 -13.75
N GLN A 97 -2.13 -7.99 -12.45
CA GLN A 97 -1.77 -6.70 -11.87
C GLN A 97 -0.54 -6.09 -12.56
N GLU A 98 0.48 -6.88 -12.87
CA GLU A 98 1.68 -6.41 -13.59
C GLU A 98 1.39 -6.07 -15.06
N ILE A 99 0.56 -6.84 -15.75
CA ILE A 99 0.10 -6.51 -17.11
C ILE A 99 -0.62 -5.16 -17.11
N ILE A 100 -1.58 -4.97 -16.22
CA ILE A 100 -2.35 -3.74 -16.17
C ILE A 100 -1.47 -2.55 -15.75
N ARG A 101 -0.49 -2.75 -14.87
CA ARG A 101 0.51 -1.71 -14.55
C ARG A 101 1.28 -1.27 -15.80
N TYR A 102 1.71 -2.21 -16.63
CA TYR A 102 2.39 -1.90 -17.88
C TYR A 102 1.47 -1.21 -18.91
N LEU A 103 0.22 -1.66 -19.04
CA LEU A 103 -0.77 -1.00 -19.91
C LEU A 103 -1.07 0.43 -19.45
N TYR A 104 -1.17 0.64 -18.13
CA TYR A 104 -1.37 1.97 -17.58
C TYR A 104 -0.16 2.87 -17.80
N TYR A 105 1.07 2.35 -17.67
CA TYR A 105 2.28 3.07 -18.08
C TYR A 105 2.18 3.55 -19.55
N GLN A 106 1.82 2.66 -20.47
CA GLN A 106 1.67 3.03 -21.89
C GLN A 106 0.59 4.10 -22.10
N LEU A 107 -0.53 3.99 -21.40
CA LEU A 107 -1.61 4.98 -21.45
C LEU A 107 -1.11 6.35 -21.00
N ILE A 108 -0.38 6.42 -19.89
CA ILE A 108 0.15 7.68 -19.36
C ILE A 108 1.19 8.29 -20.28
N ARG A 109 2.09 7.47 -20.88
CA ARG A 109 3.07 7.98 -21.86
C ARG A 109 2.40 8.52 -23.12
N ARG A 110 1.33 7.87 -23.59
CA ARG A 110 0.52 8.38 -24.71
C ARG A 110 -0.22 9.65 -24.34
N ALA A 111 -0.77 9.74 -23.13
CA ALA A 111 -1.43 10.94 -22.64
C ALA A 111 -0.45 12.12 -22.58
N GLN A 112 0.73 11.93 -22.00
CA GLN A 112 1.77 12.97 -21.95
C GLN A 112 2.15 13.48 -23.35
N ALA A 113 2.41 12.57 -24.29
CA ALA A 113 2.72 12.96 -25.67
C ALA A 113 1.56 13.73 -26.34
N GLY A 114 0.31 13.33 -26.08
CA GLY A 114 -0.86 14.05 -26.58
C GLY A 114 -1.03 15.44 -25.96
N LEU A 115 -0.79 15.59 -24.66
CA LEU A 115 -0.83 16.88 -23.97
C LEU A 115 0.30 17.81 -24.45
N ASP A 116 1.51 17.27 -24.68
CA ASP A 116 2.64 18.04 -25.19
C ASP A 116 2.32 18.69 -26.55
N LEU A 117 1.73 17.92 -27.48
CA LEU A 117 1.34 18.42 -28.80
C LEU A 117 0.30 19.55 -28.74
N VAL A 118 -0.64 19.49 -27.79
CA VAL A 118 -1.70 20.50 -27.64
C VAL A 118 -1.19 21.76 -26.93
N THR A 119 -0.18 21.61 -26.06
CA THR A 119 0.37 22.70 -25.25
C THR A 119 1.42 23.51 -26.02
N GLU A 120 2.22 22.86 -26.87
CA GLU A 120 3.18 23.57 -27.76
C GLU A 120 2.48 24.48 -28.78
N GLY A 121 1.18 24.27 -29.06
CA GLY A 121 0.36 25.14 -29.90
C GLY A 121 -0.37 26.29 -29.17
N ASN A 122 -0.38 26.30 -27.83
CA ASN A 122 -1.05 27.31 -27.01
C ASN A 122 -0.11 27.73 -25.86
N GLU A 123 0.66 28.79 -26.06
CA GLU A 123 1.42 29.45 -24.99
C GLU A 123 0.45 29.93 -23.90
N GLY A 124 0.28 29.18 -22.80
CA GLY A 124 -0.37 29.72 -21.59
C GLY A 124 -1.39 28.87 -20.83
N VAL A 125 -1.46 27.54 -21.01
CA VAL A 125 -2.28 26.74 -20.07
C VAL A 125 -1.47 26.44 -18.79
N GLU A 126 -1.61 27.31 -17.79
CA GLU A 126 -1.12 27.07 -16.43
C GLU A 126 -1.65 25.71 -15.92
N GLY A 127 -0.73 24.78 -15.63
CA GLY A 127 -1.05 23.46 -15.08
C GLY A 127 -0.55 22.26 -15.91
N VAL A 128 -0.14 22.44 -17.17
CA VAL A 128 0.40 21.34 -18.01
C VAL A 128 1.92 21.20 -17.92
N HIS A 129 2.62 22.31 -17.66
CA HIS A 129 4.08 22.37 -17.48
C HIS A 129 4.69 21.40 -16.44
N PRO A 130 4.01 21.05 -15.32
CA PRO A 130 4.57 20.15 -14.30
C PRO A 130 4.73 18.69 -14.75
N LEU A 131 3.98 18.24 -15.77
CA LEU A 131 3.95 16.83 -16.19
C LEU A 131 5.17 16.45 -17.06
N LYS A 132 5.86 17.43 -17.64
CA LYS A 132 6.97 17.25 -18.59
C LYS A 132 8.30 16.86 -17.90
N HIS A 133 8.49 17.27 -16.65
CA HIS A 133 9.76 17.07 -15.92
C HIS A 133 9.66 16.19 -14.66
N ALA A 134 8.45 15.77 -14.25
CA ALA A 134 8.22 15.05 -13.00
C ALA A 134 7.93 13.54 -13.18
N ASN A 135 8.67 12.84 -14.04
CA ASN A 135 8.45 11.40 -14.32
C ASN A 135 8.44 10.51 -13.06
N HIS A 136 9.30 10.82 -12.09
CA HIS A 136 9.34 10.11 -10.81
C HIS A 136 8.15 10.41 -9.91
N MET A 137 7.58 11.63 -9.99
CA MET A 137 6.36 11.96 -9.25
C MET A 137 5.14 11.25 -9.85
N ILE A 138 5.04 11.24 -11.18
CA ILE A 138 3.95 10.54 -11.88
C ILE A 138 3.96 9.06 -11.49
N SER A 139 5.11 8.40 -11.57
CA SER A 139 5.22 6.99 -11.17
C SER A 139 5.00 6.79 -9.67
N PHE A 140 5.44 7.70 -8.82
CA PHE A 140 5.15 7.65 -7.39
C PHE A 140 3.64 7.74 -7.09
N VAL A 141 2.94 8.72 -7.66
CA VAL A 141 1.50 8.95 -7.46
C VAL A 141 0.66 7.78 -7.98
N ILE A 142 1.03 7.24 -9.14
CA ILE A 142 0.37 6.05 -9.71
C ILE A 142 0.60 4.85 -8.79
N GLY A 143 1.84 4.65 -8.32
CA GLY A 143 2.17 3.58 -7.39
C GLY A 143 1.40 3.70 -6.07
N MET A 144 1.22 4.93 -5.57
CA MET A 144 0.38 5.23 -4.40
C MET A 144 -1.08 4.85 -4.61
N GLY A 145 -1.66 5.10 -5.79
CA GLY A 145 -3.02 4.70 -6.13
C GLY A 145 -3.17 3.18 -6.22
N PHE A 146 -2.25 2.50 -6.91
CA PHE A 146 -2.19 1.03 -6.98
C PHE A 146 -2.10 0.41 -5.58
N GLY A 147 -1.13 0.86 -4.78
CA GLY A 147 -0.89 0.36 -3.43
C GLY A 147 -2.08 0.58 -2.52
N SER A 148 -2.65 1.80 -2.49
CA SER A 148 -3.78 2.12 -1.62
C SER A 148 -5.00 1.24 -1.93
N MET A 149 -5.32 1.03 -3.20
CA MET A 149 -6.42 0.14 -3.59
C MET A 149 -6.13 -1.32 -3.24
N ALA A 150 -4.89 -1.78 -3.43
CA ALA A 150 -4.45 -3.11 -3.00
C ALA A 150 -4.66 -3.31 -1.50
N GLY A 151 -4.27 -2.31 -0.69
CA GLY A 151 -4.48 -2.35 0.75
C GLY A 151 -5.96 -2.36 1.15
N ILE A 152 -6.80 -1.55 0.49
CA ILE A 152 -8.25 -1.53 0.75
C ILE A 152 -8.85 -2.91 0.50
N ILE A 153 -8.59 -3.50 -0.67
CA ILE A 153 -9.12 -4.83 -1.02
C ILE A 153 -8.60 -5.91 -0.07
N ALA A 154 -7.33 -5.82 0.34
CA ALA A 154 -6.72 -6.82 1.23
C ALA A 154 -7.22 -6.74 2.68
N LEU A 155 -7.61 -5.55 3.18
CA LEU A 155 -7.77 -5.34 4.63
C LEU A 155 -9.17 -4.89 5.06
N VAL A 156 -10.00 -4.30 4.18
CA VAL A 156 -11.24 -3.62 4.61
C VAL A 156 -12.20 -4.54 5.37
N ASN A 157 -12.35 -5.79 4.93
CA ASN A 157 -13.20 -6.77 5.61
C ASN A 157 -12.61 -7.17 6.97
N GLY A 158 -11.29 -7.37 7.06
CA GLY A 158 -10.62 -7.67 8.32
C GLY A 158 -10.72 -6.50 9.31
N LEU A 159 -10.66 -5.25 8.83
CA LEU A 159 -10.90 -4.08 9.67
C LEU A 159 -12.34 -4.02 10.16
N ALA A 160 -13.33 -4.30 9.30
CA ALA A 160 -14.72 -4.36 9.72
C ALA A 160 -14.90 -5.39 10.85
N ASP A 161 -14.28 -6.57 10.73
CA ASP A 161 -14.33 -7.62 11.74
C ASP A 161 -13.63 -7.22 13.06
N SER A 162 -12.53 -6.46 13.00
CA SER A 162 -11.82 -6.00 14.20
C SER A 162 -12.59 -4.95 15.01
N SER A 163 -13.68 -4.39 14.47
CA SER A 163 -14.53 -3.44 15.21
C SER A 163 -15.43 -4.12 16.25
N GLY A 164 -15.52 -5.46 16.20
CA GLY A 164 -16.33 -6.25 17.11
C GLY A 164 -15.70 -6.51 18.48
N PRO A 165 -16.46 -7.09 19.43
CA PRO A 165 -15.98 -7.48 20.76
C PRO A 165 -14.85 -8.52 20.80
N GLY A 166 -14.64 -9.24 19.70
CA GLY A 166 -13.91 -10.50 19.67
C GLY A 166 -12.69 -10.42 18.78
N THR A 167 -11.66 -11.18 19.13
CA THR A 167 -10.44 -11.34 18.31
C THR A 167 -10.33 -12.75 17.74
N VAL A 168 -9.47 -12.92 16.74
CA VAL A 168 -9.21 -14.21 16.10
C VAL A 168 -8.43 -15.12 17.05
N GLY A 169 -8.69 -16.43 16.99
CA GLY A 169 -7.89 -17.44 17.70
C GLY A 169 -8.64 -18.29 18.72
N LEU A 170 -9.95 -18.12 18.87
CA LEU A 170 -10.77 -18.97 19.77
C LEU A 170 -10.62 -20.48 19.47
N PRO A 171 -10.66 -20.96 18.20
CA PRO A 171 -10.46 -22.38 17.92
C PRO A 171 -9.08 -22.90 18.33
N SER A 172 -8.02 -22.11 18.11
CA SER A 172 -6.65 -22.43 18.58
C SER A 172 -6.58 -22.48 20.11
N ALA A 173 -7.18 -21.50 20.79
CA ALA A 173 -7.19 -21.39 22.24
C ALA A 173 -7.95 -22.55 22.91
N LEU A 174 -9.01 -23.04 22.26
CA LEU A 174 -9.82 -24.17 22.72
C LEU A 174 -9.33 -25.53 22.18
N LYS A 175 -8.25 -25.57 21.39
CA LYS A 175 -7.74 -26.77 20.70
C LYS A 175 -8.83 -27.48 19.87
N LEU A 176 -9.79 -26.73 19.34
CA LEU A 176 -10.92 -27.26 18.56
C LEU A 176 -10.55 -27.55 17.10
N SER A 177 -9.48 -26.96 16.60
CA SER A 177 -8.99 -27.15 15.23
C SER A 177 -7.49 -26.88 15.15
N ASP A 178 -6.80 -27.57 14.24
CA ASP A 178 -5.41 -27.25 13.86
C ASP A 178 -5.27 -25.93 13.10
N MET A 179 -6.37 -25.20 12.87
CA MET A 179 -6.34 -23.89 12.23
C MET A 179 -5.74 -22.85 13.19
N HIS A 180 -4.48 -22.51 12.90
CA HIS A 180 -3.67 -21.58 13.67
C HIS A 180 -4.09 -20.12 13.48
N GLY A 181 -5.18 -19.69 14.13
CA GLY A 181 -5.49 -18.28 14.31
C GLY A 181 -4.68 -17.72 15.49
N SER A 182 -3.80 -16.74 15.23
CA SER A 182 -3.15 -15.95 16.28
C SER A 182 -4.01 -14.76 16.66
N HIS A 183 -4.03 -14.41 17.95
CA HIS A 183 -4.66 -13.17 18.45
C HIS A 183 -4.04 -11.90 17.85
N HIS A 184 -2.86 -12.01 17.21
CA HIS A 184 -2.22 -10.92 16.47
C HIS A 184 -2.67 -10.78 15.01
N PHE A 185 -3.66 -11.56 14.55
CA PHE A 185 -4.07 -11.60 13.13
C PHE A 185 -4.30 -10.21 12.51
N PHE A 186 -5.12 -9.38 13.16
CA PHE A 186 -5.45 -8.04 12.64
C PHE A 186 -4.23 -7.10 12.64
N LEU A 187 -3.39 -7.18 13.67
CA LEU A 187 -2.15 -6.41 13.76
C LEU A 187 -1.17 -6.78 12.65
N ILE A 188 -0.88 -8.08 12.48
CA ILE A 188 0.05 -8.59 11.46
C ILE A 188 -0.48 -8.25 10.07
N SER A 189 -1.79 -8.39 9.83
CA SER A 189 -2.42 -8.03 8.56
C SER A 189 -2.27 -6.54 8.25
N SER A 190 -2.49 -5.67 9.24
CA SER A 190 -2.34 -4.22 9.07
C SER A 190 -0.91 -3.80 8.77
N ILE A 191 0.07 -4.35 9.49
CA ILE A 191 1.49 -4.09 9.26
C ILE A 191 1.92 -4.64 7.88
N SER A 192 1.44 -5.82 7.49
CA SER A 192 1.73 -6.41 6.18
C SER A 192 1.16 -5.56 5.03
N VAL A 193 -0.06 -5.05 5.21
CA VAL A 193 -0.72 -4.19 4.22
C VAL A 193 -0.03 -2.84 4.11
N ALA A 194 0.42 -2.24 5.22
CA ALA A 194 1.23 -1.03 5.17
C ALA A 194 2.48 -1.20 4.28
N ALA A 195 3.18 -2.34 4.44
CA ALA A 195 4.33 -2.66 3.62
C ALA A 195 3.96 -2.93 2.15
N LEU A 196 2.87 -3.66 1.89
CA LEU A 196 2.38 -3.93 0.53
C LEU A 196 2.03 -2.64 -0.22
N ILE A 197 1.34 -1.70 0.43
CA ILE A 197 1.02 -0.39 -0.14
C ILE A 197 2.29 0.31 -0.59
N LEU A 198 3.32 0.38 0.28
CA LEU A 198 4.58 1.05 -0.04
C LEU A 198 5.41 0.29 -1.08
N LEU A 199 5.37 -1.05 -1.09
CA LEU A 199 6.01 -1.85 -2.12
C LEU A 199 5.43 -1.59 -3.50
N HIS A 200 4.10 -1.47 -3.64
CA HIS A 200 3.49 -1.06 -4.90
C HIS A 200 3.99 0.31 -5.39
N VAL A 201 4.25 1.25 -4.47
CA VAL A 201 4.85 2.54 -4.80
C VAL A 201 6.26 2.33 -5.36
N MET A 202 7.11 1.58 -4.65
CA MET A 202 8.50 1.35 -5.06
C MET A 202 8.58 0.58 -6.39
N TRP A 203 7.82 -0.51 -6.54
CA TRP A 203 7.75 -1.26 -7.79
C TRP A 203 7.31 -0.38 -8.94
N ASN A 204 6.30 0.48 -8.75
CA ASN A 204 5.84 1.35 -9.82
C ASN A 204 6.89 2.38 -10.25
N VAL A 205 7.57 3.02 -9.29
CA VAL A 205 8.68 3.95 -9.58
C VAL A 205 9.79 3.25 -10.37
N ILE A 206 10.16 2.04 -9.96
CA ILE A 206 11.24 1.25 -10.59
C ILE A 206 10.83 0.79 -11.99
N ILE A 207 9.62 0.25 -12.15
CA ILE A 207 9.11 -0.25 -13.45
C ILE A 207 8.99 0.88 -14.45
N PHE A 208 8.41 2.04 -14.06
CA PHE A 208 8.29 3.19 -14.95
C PHE A 208 9.67 3.66 -15.43
N HIS A 209 10.62 3.81 -14.50
CA HIS A 209 11.99 4.18 -14.84
C HIS A 209 12.65 3.16 -15.77
N ALA A 210 12.49 1.86 -15.47
CA ALA A 210 13.03 0.78 -16.26
C ALA A 210 12.46 0.77 -17.69
N CYS A 211 11.16 1.03 -17.85
CA CYS A 211 10.53 1.17 -19.16
C CYS A 211 11.09 2.38 -19.93
N ASP A 212 11.23 3.54 -19.29
CA ASP A 212 11.76 4.75 -19.94
C ASP A 212 13.22 4.59 -20.37
N LYS A 213 14.03 3.93 -19.54
CA LYS A 213 15.46 3.67 -19.82
C LYS A 213 15.70 2.38 -20.60
N LYS A 214 14.64 1.65 -20.98
CA LYS A 214 14.71 0.33 -21.64
C LYS A 214 15.54 -0.69 -20.85
N ALA A 215 15.65 -0.54 -19.54
CA ALA A 215 16.37 -1.43 -18.63
C ALA A 215 15.45 -2.59 -18.19
N THR A 216 15.16 -3.52 -19.10
CA THR A 216 14.18 -4.60 -18.88
C THR A 216 14.50 -5.48 -17.68
N TRP A 217 15.78 -5.73 -17.38
CA TRP A 217 16.21 -6.52 -16.22
C TRP A 217 15.70 -5.93 -14.89
N LEU A 218 15.66 -4.60 -14.79
CA LEU A 218 15.26 -3.88 -13.58
C LEU A 218 13.74 -3.96 -13.39
N ALA A 219 12.98 -3.88 -14.49
CA ALA A 219 11.53 -4.13 -14.46
C ALA A 219 11.22 -5.57 -14.05
N MET A 220 11.92 -6.55 -14.65
CA MET A 220 11.75 -7.96 -14.29
C MET A 220 12.12 -8.24 -12.84
N PHE A 221 13.12 -7.55 -12.29
CA PHE A 221 13.48 -7.67 -10.87
C PHE A 221 12.36 -7.20 -9.94
N ALA A 222 11.72 -6.06 -10.24
CA ALA A 222 10.57 -5.58 -9.48
C ALA A 222 9.33 -6.49 -9.61
N ILE A 223 9.06 -7.00 -10.82
CA ILE A 223 7.99 -7.97 -11.06
C ILE A 223 8.25 -9.25 -10.24
N ALA A 224 9.48 -9.79 -10.31
CA ALA A 224 9.86 -10.99 -9.59
C ALA A 224 9.71 -10.83 -8.07
N ASP A 225 10.03 -9.66 -7.53
CA ASP A 225 9.82 -9.37 -6.10
C ASP A 225 8.34 -9.34 -5.72
N HIS A 226 7.45 -8.83 -6.57
CA HIS A 226 6.00 -8.93 -6.33
C HIS A 226 5.55 -10.38 -6.21
N PHE A 227 5.95 -11.25 -7.14
CA PHE A 227 5.68 -12.69 -7.03
C PHE A 227 6.30 -13.31 -5.76
N LEU A 228 7.52 -12.90 -5.41
CA LEU A 228 8.24 -13.39 -4.24
C LEU A 228 7.49 -13.04 -2.94
N VAL A 229 7.15 -11.78 -2.71
CA VAL A 229 6.45 -11.37 -1.48
C VAL A 229 5.06 -11.99 -1.38
N THR A 230 4.38 -12.17 -2.51
CA THR A 230 3.12 -12.92 -2.56
C THR A 230 3.33 -14.39 -2.20
N GLY A 231 4.36 -15.06 -2.72
CA GLY A 231 4.69 -16.44 -2.36
C GLY A 231 5.05 -16.58 -0.87
N ILE A 232 5.81 -15.63 -0.33
CA ILE A 232 6.18 -15.59 1.10
C ILE A 232 4.94 -15.47 1.99
N SER A 233 3.90 -14.74 1.53
CA SER A 233 2.66 -14.58 2.30
C SER A 233 1.93 -15.89 2.62
N PHE A 234 2.12 -16.96 1.84
CA PHE A 234 1.52 -18.27 2.14
C PHE A 234 2.04 -18.88 3.45
N TYR A 235 3.28 -18.56 3.85
CA TYR A 235 3.85 -19.02 5.11
C TYR A 235 3.22 -18.36 6.35
N ASN A 236 2.38 -17.34 6.17
CA ASN A 236 1.57 -16.80 7.26
C ASN A 236 0.59 -17.85 7.82
N ARG A 237 0.13 -18.80 6.97
CA ARG A 237 -0.76 -19.89 7.39
C ARG A 237 -0.06 -20.89 8.33
N SER A 238 1.26 -21.08 8.20
CA SER A 238 2.04 -22.02 9.01
C SER A 238 2.62 -21.40 10.29
N ASN A 239 1.99 -20.34 10.83
CA ASN A 239 2.46 -19.56 11.99
C ASN A 239 3.87 -18.95 11.85
N ALA A 240 4.46 -18.95 10.65
CA ALA A 240 5.76 -18.33 10.39
C ALA A 240 5.63 -16.82 10.08
N TRP A 241 4.68 -16.15 10.71
CA TRP A 241 4.34 -14.75 10.45
C TRP A 241 5.52 -13.80 10.71
N ALA A 242 6.38 -14.09 11.69
CA ALA A 242 7.56 -13.28 12.00
C ALA A 242 8.61 -13.33 10.88
N ALA A 243 8.83 -14.50 10.29
CA ALA A 243 9.74 -14.68 9.17
C ALA A 243 9.18 -14.01 7.90
N SER A 244 7.91 -14.27 7.60
CA SER A 244 7.20 -13.66 6.47
C SER A 244 7.21 -12.13 6.54
N LEU A 245 6.91 -11.56 7.71
CA LEU A 245 6.91 -10.11 7.93
C LEU A 245 8.32 -9.52 7.82
N SER A 246 9.32 -10.19 8.39
CA SER A 246 10.73 -9.78 8.25
C SER A 246 11.17 -9.76 6.79
N CYS A 247 10.80 -10.78 6.01
CA CYS A 247 11.10 -10.82 4.58
C CYS A 247 10.37 -9.72 3.81
N LEU A 248 9.10 -9.46 4.11
CA LEU A 248 8.31 -8.40 3.48
C LEU A 248 8.92 -7.01 3.72
N TYR A 249 9.30 -6.69 4.97
CA TYR A 249 9.96 -5.43 5.28
C TYR A 249 11.40 -5.37 4.76
N GLY A 250 12.10 -6.49 4.70
CA GLY A 250 13.41 -6.59 4.05
C GLY A 250 13.34 -6.24 2.56
N SER A 251 12.34 -6.79 1.86
CA SER A 251 12.03 -6.43 0.47
C SER A 251 11.67 -4.93 0.35
N LEU A 252 10.78 -4.42 1.22
CA LEU A 252 10.43 -3.00 1.22
C LEU A 252 11.66 -2.09 1.37
N LEU A 253 12.58 -2.40 2.28
CA LEU A 253 13.80 -1.62 2.47
C LEU A 253 14.73 -1.68 1.26
N LEU A 254 14.88 -2.87 0.66
CA LEU A 254 15.69 -3.06 -0.54
C LEU A 254 15.14 -2.24 -1.72
N PHE A 255 13.84 -2.38 -2.00
CA PHE A 255 13.19 -1.69 -3.11
C PHE A 255 13.05 -0.19 -2.86
N SER A 256 12.91 0.25 -1.60
CA SER A 256 12.98 1.67 -1.24
C SER A 256 14.37 2.26 -1.50
N GLY A 257 15.43 1.55 -1.13
CA GLY A 257 16.82 1.96 -1.41
C GLY A 257 17.09 2.04 -2.91
N LEU A 258 16.58 1.09 -3.68
CA LEU A 258 16.70 1.06 -5.14
C LEU A 258 15.93 2.21 -5.80
N ALA A 259 14.68 2.44 -5.41
CA ALA A 259 13.86 3.55 -5.90
C ALA A 259 14.49 4.91 -5.57
N TYR A 260 15.08 5.05 -4.38
CA TYR A 260 15.82 6.24 -3.98
C TYR A 260 17.03 6.50 -4.88
N ALA A 261 17.85 5.47 -5.13
CA ALA A 261 19.03 5.59 -6.01
C ALA A 261 18.64 5.93 -7.45
N ILE A 262 17.60 5.28 -7.99
CA ILE A 262 17.05 5.54 -9.33
C ILE A 262 16.53 6.97 -9.49
N SER A 263 15.99 7.54 -8.42
CA SER A 263 15.49 8.92 -8.39
C SER A 263 16.61 9.95 -8.19
N GLY A 264 17.89 9.56 -8.29
CA GLY A 264 19.06 10.45 -8.17
C GLY A 264 19.55 10.64 -6.73
N GLY A 265 19.07 9.84 -5.78
CA GLY A 265 19.48 9.88 -4.39
C GLY A 265 20.92 9.43 -4.15
N ASN A 266 21.61 10.07 -3.21
CA ASN A 266 22.96 9.71 -2.78
C ASN A 266 23.10 9.91 -1.25
N VAL A 267 24.04 9.21 -0.62
CA VAL A 267 24.44 9.40 0.78
C VAL A 267 24.74 10.87 1.10
N LYS A 268 25.31 11.63 0.15
CA LYS A 268 25.53 13.08 0.31
C LYS A 268 24.21 13.83 0.52
N ASN A 269 23.19 13.53 -0.28
CA ASN A 269 21.86 14.13 -0.17
C ASN A 269 21.21 13.79 1.18
N VAL A 270 21.33 12.55 1.65
CA VAL A 270 20.84 12.15 2.98
C VAL A 270 21.55 12.92 4.09
N ARG A 271 22.89 13.01 4.03
CA ARG A 271 23.66 13.77 5.02
C ARG A 271 23.28 15.25 5.02
N LEU A 272 23.07 15.84 3.85
CA LEU A 272 22.63 17.23 3.72
C LEU A 272 21.23 17.42 4.31
N PHE A 273 20.29 16.52 3.98
CA PHE A 273 18.93 16.55 4.52
C PHE A 273 18.91 16.48 6.05
N ILE A 274 19.66 15.55 6.64
CA ILE A 274 19.79 15.42 8.10
C ILE A 274 20.35 16.72 8.69
N ARG A 275 21.40 17.29 8.09
CA ARG A 275 21.96 18.59 8.54
C ARG A 275 20.95 19.73 8.44
N CYS A 276 20.12 19.78 7.40
CA CYS A 276 19.08 20.79 7.23
C CYS A 276 17.89 20.61 8.18
N ILE A 277 17.64 19.41 8.70
CA ILE A 277 16.67 19.19 9.78
C ILE A 277 17.19 19.82 11.08
N PHE A 278 18.45 19.56 11.43
CA PHE A 278 19.01 20.01 12.71
C PHE A 278 19.55 21.44 12.70
N ASN A 279 19.79 22.03 11.53
CA ASN A 279 20.26 23.41 11.39
C ASN A 279 19.40 24.21 10.39
N PRO A 280 18.42 24.99 10.87
CA PRO A 280 17.53 25.79 10.03
C PRO A 280 18.25 26.84 9.18
N ARG A 281 19.43 27.31 9.60
CA ARG A 281 20.22 28.30 8.84
C ARG A 281 20.78 27.70 7.54
N LEU A 282 21.14 26.41 7.54
CA LEU A 282 21.59 25.70 6.34
C LEU A 282 20.45 25.49 5.33
N ARG A 283 19.20 25.37 5.80
CA ARG A 283 18.00 25.31 4.95
C ARG A 283 17.74 26.66 4.26
N ALA A 284 18.02 27.77 4.91
CA ALA A 284 17.89 29.11 4.31
C ALA A 284 19.00 29.43 3.30
N GLN A 285 20.20 28.86 3.48
CA GLN A 285 21.36 29.04 2.58
C GLN A 285 21.33 28.11 1.36
N ASN A 286 20.71 26.94 1.49
CA ASN A 286 20.42 26.02 0.39
C ASN A 286 18.90 25.83 0.34
N PRO A 287 18.14 26.84 -0.13
CA PRO A 287 16.72 26.64 -0.34
C PRO A 287 16.57 25.41 -1.26
N PRO A 288 15.62 24.49 -0.97
CA PRO A 288 15.31 23.44 -1.93
C PRO A 288 15.04 24.14 -3.26
N ASP A 289 15.79 23.77 -4.29
CA ASP A 289 15.61 24.33 -5.62
C ASP A 289 14.13 24.17 -5.96
N VAL A 290 13.41 25.30 -6.07
CA VAL A 290 11.95 25.33 -6.18
C VAL A 290 11.50 24.83 -7.56
N ASP A 291 12.44 24.38 -8.40
CA ASP A 291 12.18 23.58 -9.59
C ASP A 291 11.75 22.16 -9.21
N GLN A 292 10.45 22.03 -8.94
CA GLN A 292 9.52 20.98 -9.41
C GLN A 292 10.09 19.58 -9.79
N ARG A 293 11.02 19.00 -9.02
CA ARG A 293 11.44 17.59 -9.18
C ARG A 293 10.75 16.62 -8.23
N PHE A 294 9.63 17.05 -7.67
CA PHE A 294 8.61 16.22 -7.03
C PHE A 294 7.22 16.76 -7.39
#